data_AF-A0A317W1K7-F1
#
_entry.id   AF-A0A317W1K7-F1
#
_cell.length_a   1.000
_cell.length_b   1.000
_cell.length_c   1.000
_cell.angle_alpha   90.00
_cell.angle_beta   90.00
_cell.angle_gamma   90.00
#
_symmetry.space_group_name_H-M   'P 1'
#
loop_
_entity.id
_entity.type
_entity.pdbx_description
1 polymer ?
#
loop_
_entity_poly.entity_id
_entity_poly.type
_entity_poly.pdbx_seq_one_letter_code
_entity_poly.pdbx_strand_id
1 'polypeptide(L)'
;MKFTSSSVVAAATFFSAANAAGLSLPDIPQSCLQIPQVLGNKPLQLMHYFNTEVCDKNCTATINQHNQYLQEQVVPQITKDLDAKLGISTSQEESFSQFRTQLTSAVTKDCQTEGNKPLCNDLQGLFQYGACVFKATQPIIMNHIGQISSSINITEAGCNKIKELDSDQTVWQKTLPGYIDKFEQLCASEK
;
A
#
# COMPACT_ATOMS: atom_id res chain seq x y z
N MET A 1 32.50 9.54 5.35
CA MET A 1 31.69 10.72 5.00
C MET A 1 30.50 10.77 5.94
N LYS A 2 30.24 11.93 6.56
CA LYS A 2 29.14 12.14 7.51
C LYS A 2 27.84 12.33 6.71
N PHE A 3 26.87 11.44 6.87
CA PHE A 3 25.54 11.61 6.27
C PHE A 3 24.75 12.60 7.13
N THR A 4 24.53 13.79 6.58
CA THR A 4 23.72 14.85 7.17
C THR A 4 22.24 14.48 7.11
N SER A 5 21.59 14.60 8.27
CA SER A 5 20.18 14.35 8.54
C SER A 5 19.25 15.29 7.76
N SER A 6 18.87 14.93 6.53
CA SER A 6 17.94 15.76 5.73
C SER A 6 16.75 15.02 5.12
N SER A 7 16.52 13.74 5.42
CA SER A 7 15.43 12.96 4.80
C SER A 7 14.16 12.82 5.67
N VAL A 8 14.10 13.42 6.86
CA VAL A 8 12.94 13.29 7.78
C VAL A 8 11.83 14.32 7.47
N VAL A 9 12.07 15.31 6.60
CA VAL A 9 11.17 16.47 6.48
C VAL A 9 10.01 16.27 5.49
N ALA A 10 10.07 15.30 4.58
CA ALA A 10 9.01 15.13 3.56
C ALA A 10 7.70 14.52 4.10
N ALA A 11 7.74 13.83 5.25
CA ALA A 11 6.52 13.32 5.90
C ALA A 11 5.79 14.40 6.72
N ALA A 12 6.50 15.45 7.16
CA ALA A 12 5.92 16.54 7.97
C ALA A 12 5.23 17.61 7.10
N THR A 13 5.55 17.70 5.80
CA THR A 13 5.00 18.73 4.91
C THR A 13 3.54 18.50 4.51
N PHE A 14 3.04 17.26 4.52
CA PHE A 14 1.61 17.02 4.31
C PHE A 14 0.74 17.52 5.48
N PHE A 15 1.23 17.40 6.72
CA PHE A 15 0.50 17.86 7.90
C PHE A 15 0.58 19.39 8.09
N SER A 16 1.64 20.02 7.61
CA SER A 16 1.87 21.46 7.82
C SER A 16 1.01 22.35 6.90
N ALA A 17 0.62 21.87 5.71
CA ALA A 17 -0.20 22.63 4.77
C ALA A 17 -1.71 22.61 5.11
N ALA A 18 -2.17 21.62 5.88
CA ALA A 18 -3.58 21.52 6.29
C ALA A 18 -3.98 22.63 7.29
N ASN A 19 -3.05 23.04 8.17
CA ASN A 19 -3.29 24.11 9.15
C ASN A 19 -3.49 25.48 8.49
N ALA A 20 -2.87 25.72 7.32
CA ALA A 20 -3.01 26.98 6.60
C ALA A 20 -4.33 27.09 5.82
N ALA A 21 -5.03 25.98 5.58
CA ALA A 21 -6.27 25.91 4.80
C ALA A 21 -7.56 25.89 5.66
N GLY A 22 -7.45 25.99 7.00
CA GLY A 22 -8.62 25.93 7.89
C GLY A 22 -9.32 24.56 7.90
N LEU A 23 -8.66 23.51 7.39
CA LEU A 23 -9.12 22.15 7.51
C LEU A 23 -8.80 21.69 8.93
N SER A 24 -9.80 21.65 9.81
CA SER A 24 -9.68 20.96 11.10
C SER A 24 -9.42 19.48 10.80
N LEU A 25 -8.15 19.08 10.78
CA LEU A 25 -7.81 17.67 10.81
C LEU A 25 -8.40 17.12 12.11
N PRO A 26 -9.14 16.01 12.08
CA PRO A 26 -9.66 15.40 13.31
C PRO A 26 -8.51 15.13 14.28
N ASP A 27 -8.75 15.24 15.58
CA ASP A 27 -7.78 14.87 16.61
C ASP A 27 -7.34 13.42 16.38
N ILE A 28 -6.18 13.25 15.73
CA ILE A 28 -5.65 11.92 15.41
C ILE A 28 -5.18 11.29 16.73
N PRO A 29 -5.71 10.12 17.13
CA PRO A 29 -5.29 9.46 18.36
C PRO A 29 -3.77 9.20 18.39
N GLN A 30 -3.18 9.27 19.58
CA GLN A 30 -1.73 9.11 19.77
C GLN A 30 -1.26 7.72 19.32
N SER A 31 -2.08 6.68 19.50
CA SER A 31 -1.76 5.33 19.01
C SER A 31 -1.68 5.26 17.48
N CYS A 32 -2.47 6.06 16.74
CA CYS A 32 -2.37 6.12 15.29
C CYS A 32 -1.04 6.74 14.83
N LEU A 33 -0.54 7.74 15.58
CA LEU A 33 0.76 8.36 15.31
C LEU A 33 1.95 7.42 15.57
N GLN A 34 1.75 6.33 16.32
CA GLN A 34 2.78 5.33 16.62
C GLN A 34 2.87 4.20 15.58
N ILE A 35 1.86 4.01 14.72
CA ILE A 35 1.84 2.94 13.72
C ILE A 35 3.11 2.93 12.84
N PRO A 36 3.61 4.08 12.32
CA PRO A 36 4.85 4.09 11.53
C PRO A 36 6.06 3.53 12.28
N GLN A 37 6.12 3.67 13.61
CA GLN A 37 7.23 3.17 14.42
C GLN A 37 7.21 1.64 14.51
N VAL A 38 6.02 1.05 14.58
CA VAL A 38 5.83 -0.40 14.61
C VAL A 38 6.21 -1.04 13.28
N LEU A 39 5.90 -0.38 12.16
CA LEU A 39 6.33 -0.84 10.84
C LEU A 39 7.86 -0.90 10.75
N GLY A 40 8.55 0.13 11.24
CA GLY A 40 10.01 0.19 11.26
C GLY A 40 10.60 -0.15 9.88
N ASN A 41 11.55 -1.11 9.84
CA ASN A 41 12.19 -1.53 8.60
C ASN A 41 11.49 -2.70 7.88
N LYS A 42 10.34 -3.19 8.37
CA LYS A 42 9.69 -4.38 7.79
C LYS A 42 9.32 -4.23 6.30
N PRO A 43 8.79 -3.08 5.83
CA PRO A 43 8.53 -2.88 4.40
C PRO A 43 9.81 -2.98 3.56
N LEU A 44 10.93 -2.42 4.04
CA LEU A 44 12.22 -2.51 3.35
C LEU A 44 12.75 -3.95 3.32
N GLN A 45 12.56 -4.70 4.40
CA GLN A 45 12.93 -6.12 4.45
C GLN A 45 12.09 -6.95 3.46
N LEU A 46 10.79 -6.69 3.36
CA LEU A 46 9.92 -7.36 2.42
C LEU A 46 10.28 -7.01 0.96
N MET A 47 10.60 -5.75 0.68
CA MET A 47 11.11 -5.33 -0.64
C MET A 47 12.46 -5.97 -0.99
N HIS A 48 13.35 -6.10 0.00
CA HIS A 48 14.61 -6.80 -0.18
C HIS A 48 14.39 -8.28 -0.49
N TYR A 49 13.51 -8.94 0.26
CA TYR A 49 13.10 -10.33 0.02
C TYR A 49 12.49 -10.51 -1.38
N PHE A 50 11.61 -9.59 -1.79
CA PHE A 50 11.06 -9.56 -3.15
C PHE A 50 12.15 -9.50 -4.21
N ASN A 51 13.12 -8.59 -4.06
CA ASN A 51 14.22 -8.47 -5.01
C ASN A 51 15.01 -9.79 -5.10
N THR A 52 15.36 -10.39 -3.96
CA THR A 52 16.15 -11.62 -3.90
C THR A 52 15.41 -12.81 -4.49
N GLU A 53 14.14 -13.00 -4.14
CA GLU A 53 13.40 -14.18 -4.59
C GLU A 53 12.86 -14.03 -6.01
N VAL A 54 12.47 -12.83 -6.44
CA VAL A 54 11.82 -12.63 -7.74
C VAL A 54 12.79 -12.07 -8.78
N CYS A 55 13.43 -10.94 -8.46
CA CYS A 55 14.21 -10.19 -9.45
C CYS A 55 15.59 -10.80 -9.71
N ASP A 56 16.31 -11.21 -8.66
CA ASP A 56 17.63 -11.82 -8.79
C ASP A 56 17.56 -13.22 -9.45
N LYS A 57 16.37 -13.85 -9.41
CA LYS A 57 16.08 -15.10 -10.14
C LYS A 57 15.65 -14.87 -11.59
N ASN A 58 15.83 -13.67 -12.13
CA ASN A 58 15.52 -13.30 -13.50
C ASN A 58 14.04 -13.52 -13.87
N CYS A 59 13.11 -13.11 -13.01
CA CYS A 59 11.71 -12.99 -13.43
C CYS A 59 11.60 -11.93 -14.54
N THR A 60 10.90 -12.26 -15.62
CA THR A 60 10.67 -11.38 -16.78
C THR A 60 9.28 -10.75 -16.80
N ALA A 61 8.51 -10.92 -15.72
CA ALA A 61 7.17 -10.37 -15.61
C ALA A 61 7.19 -8.84 -15.74
N THR A 62 6.11 -8.33 -16.31
CA THR A 62 5.81 -6.90 -16.33
C THR A 62 5.19 -6.45 -15.00
N ILE A 63 5.19 -5.13 -14.78
CA ILE A 63 4.49 -4.53 -13.62
C ILE A 63 3.01 -4.92 -13.61
N ASN A 64 2.35 -4.94 -14.78
CA ASN A 64 0.94 -5.33 -14.92
C ASN A 64 0.68 -6.79 -14.53
N GLN A 65 1.54 -7.73 -14.91
CA GLN A 65 1.41 -9.14 -14.51
C GLN A 65 1.51 -9.30 -12.99
N HIS A 66 2.45 -8.61 -12.34
CA HIS A 66 2.55 -8.61 -10.89
C HIS A 66 1.33 -7.96 -10.22
N ASN A 67 0.86 -6.82 -10.74
CA ASN A 67 -0.32 -6.17 -10.20
C ASN A 67 -1.57 -7.02 -10.37
N GLN A 68 -1.72 -7.72 -11.49
CA GLN A 68 -2.82 -8.66 -11.69
C GLN A 68 -2.77 -9.78 -10.63
N TYR A 69 -1.60 -10.38 -10.41
CA TYR A 69 -1.41 -11.36 -9.33
C TYR A 69 -1.84 -10.80 -7.96
N LEU A 70 -1.42 -9.57 -7.63
CA LEU A 70 -1.80 -8.93 -6.37
C LEU A 70 -3.32 -8.75 -6.28
N GLN A 71 -3.97 -8.24 -7.33
CA GLN A 71 -5.40 -7.95 -7.34
C GLN A 71 -6.25 -9.23 -7.26
N GLU A 72 -5.83 -10.31 -7.89
CA GLU A 72 -6.60 -11.55 -7.96
C GLU A 72 -6.33 -12.48 -6.77
N GLN A 73 -5.09 -12.54 -6.28
CA GLN A 73 -4.67 -13.58 -5.33
C GLN A 73 -4.34 -13.05 -3.93
N VAL A 74 -3.87 -11.81 -3.82
CA VAL A 74 -3.31 -11.28 -2.56
C VAL A 74 -4.27 -10.32 -1.87
N VAL A 75 -4.66 -9.25 -2.55
CA VAL A 75 -5.52 -8.17 -2.02
C VAL A 75 -6.84 -8.71 -1.47
N PRO A 76 -7.57 -9.62 -2.14
CA PRO A 76 -8.83 -10.16 -1.60
C PRO A 76 -8.63 -10.93 -0.29
N GLN A 77 -7.53 -11.67 -0.17
CA GLN A 77 -7.25 -12.48 1.02
C GLN A 77 -6.83 -11.60 2.21
N ILE A 78 -5.92 -10.64 1.97
CA ILE A 78 -5.48 -9.70 3.01
C ILE A 78 -6.66 -8.85 3.48
N THR A 79 -7.46 -8.34 2.54
CA THR A 79 -8.67 -7.57 2.86
C THR A 79 -9.59 -8.36 3.78
N LYS A 80 -9.94 -9.59 3.40
CA LYS A 80 -10.85 -10.43 4.17
C LYS A 80 -10.33 -10.70 5.59
N ASP A 81 -9.04 -10.95 5.75
CA ASP A 81 -8.42 -11.17 7.05
C ASP A 81 -8.44 -9.89 7.91
N LEU A 82 -8.12 -8.74 7.30
CA LEU A 82 -8.15 -7.44 7.99
C LEU A 82 -9.55 -7.02 8.39
N ASP A 83 -10.53 -7.14 7.49
CA ASP A 83 -11.93 -6.77 7.75
C ASP A 83 -12.48 -7.59 8.94
N ALA A 84 -12.19 -8.89 8.98
CA ALA A 84 -12.56 -9.77 10.09
C ALA A 84 -11.87 -9.38 11.41
N LYS A 85 -10.57 -9.04 11.38
CA LYS A 85 -9.79 -8.69 12.58
C LYS A 85 -10.09 -7.29 13.12
N LEU A 86 -10.52 -6.38 12.24
CA LEU A 86 -10.89 -5.01 12.57
C LEU A 86 -12.39 -4.85 12.88
N GLY A 87 -13.19 -5.89 12.63
CA GLY A 87 -14.63 -5.86 12.88
C GLY A 87 -15.36 -4.87 11.96
N ILE A 88 -14.90 -4.75 10.71
CA ILE A 88 -15.49 -3.87 9.70
C ILE A 88 -16.90 -4.38 9.38
N SER A 89 -17.89 -3.47 9.30
CA SER A 89 -19.25 -3.85 8.96
C SER A 89 -19.38 -4.17 7.47
N THR A 90 -20.35 -5.00 7.07
CA THR A 90 -20.60 -5.32 5.66
C THR A 90 -20.82 -4.08 4.78
N SER A 91 -21.48 -3.05 5.31
CA SER A 91 -21.64 -1.76 4.60
C SER A 91 -20.32 -1.01 4.39
N GLN A 92 -19.37 -1.12 5.31
CA GLN A 92 -18.02 -0.56 5.16
C GLN A 92 -17.20 -1.40 4.18
N GLU A 93 -17.32 -2.74 4.23
CA GLU A 93 -16.70 -3.65 3.26
C GLU A 93 -17.11 -3.32 1.82
N GLU A 94 -18.42 -3.10 1.57
CA GLU A 94 -18.93 -2.70 0.25
C GLU A 94 -18.36 -1.36 -0.20
N SER A 95 -18.31 -0.37 0.70
CA SER A 95 -17.73 0.96 0.41
C SER A 95 -16.24 0.86 0.06
N PHE A 96 -15.46 0.11 0.84
CA PHE A 96 -14.05 -0.12 0.57
C PHE A 96 -13.84 -0.92 -0.72
N SER A 97 -14.71 -1.89 -1.02
CA SER A 97 -14.67 -2.67 -2.26
C SER A 97 -14.92 -1.78 -3.48
N GLN A 98 -15.93 -0.91 -3.41
CA GLN A 98 -16.23 0.05 -4.47
C GLN A 98 -15.06 1.04 -4.67
N PHE A 99 -14.49 1.56 -3.58
CA PHE A 99 -13.34 2.45 -3.63
C PHE A 99 -12.13 1.76 -4.28
N ARG A 100 -11.77 0.55 -3.86
CA ARG A 100 -10.72 -0.26 -4.50
C ARG A 100 -10.98 -0.46 -5.99
N THR A 101 -12.21 -0.79 -6.37
CA THR A 101 -12.59 -0.99 -7.78
C THR A 101 -12.39 0.27 -8.61
N GLN A 102 -12.72 1.45 -8.08
CA GLN A 102 -12.50 2.73 -8.75
C GLN A 102 -11.01 3.01 -8.94
N LEU A 103 -10.20 2.80 -7.90
CA LEU A 103 -8.74 2.97 -7.97
C LEU A 103 -8.13 2.03 -9.01
N THR A 104 -8.42 0.74 -8.94
CA THR A 104 -7.89 -0.26 -9.87
C THR A 104 -8.32 0.05 -11.31
N SER A 105 -9.57 0.47 -11.54
CA SER A 105 -10.04 0.82 -12.88
C SER A 105 -9.30 2.03 -13.46
N ALA A 106 -9.07 3.06 -12.64
CA ALA A 106 -8.32 4.26 -13.06
C ALA A 106 -6.86 3.92 -13.41
N VAL A 107 -6.21 3.12 -12.56
CA VAL A 107 -4.83 2.68 -12.79
C VAL A 107 -4.72 1.82 -14.05
N THR A 108 -5.60 0.82 -14.22
CA THR A 108 -5.59 -0.05 -15.39
C THR A 108 -5.80 0.74 -16.68
N LYS A 109 -6.67 1.74 -16.66
CA LYS A 109 -6.95 2.58 -17.83
C LYS A 109 -5.81 3.54 -18.15
N ASP A 110 -5.34 4.29 -17.15
CA ASP A 110 -4.47 5.43 -17.39
C ASP A 110 -2.97 5.04 -17.38
N CYS A 111 -2.63 3.93 -16.72
CA CYS A 111 -1.23 3.51 -16.50
C CYS A 111 -0.86 2.21 -17.22
N GLN A 112 -1.70 1.73 -18.14
CA GLN A 112 -1.47 0.48 -18.87
C GLN A 112 -0.09 0.44 -19.54
N THR A 113 0.29 1.51 -20.24
CA THR A 113 1.56 1.60 -20.97
C THR A 113 2.76 1.51 -20.05
N GLU A 114 2.76 2.27 -18.95
CA GLU A 114 3.84 2.21 -17.96
C GLU A 114 3.88 0.85 -17.25
N GLY A 115 2.72 0.21 -17.08
CA GLY A 115 2.61 -1.11 -16.48
C GLY A 115 3.13 -2.26 -17.35
N ASN A 116 3.32 -2.05 -18.66
CA ASN A 116 3.91 -3.06 -19.55
C ASN A 116 5.45 -3.12 -19.45
N LYS A 117 6.05 -2.25 -18.65
CA LYS A 117 7.50 -2.26 -18.42
C LYS A 117 7.92 -3.44 -17.53
N PRO A 118 9.19 -3.89 -17.62
CA PRO A 118 9.71 -4.93 -16.75
C PRO A 118 9.50 -4.56 -15.28
N LEU A 119 9.05 -5.52 -14.48
CA LEU A 119 8.92 -5.37 -13.04
C LEU A 119 10.28 -5.24 -12.35
N CYS A 120 11.25 -6.01 -12.84
CA CYS A 120 12.59 -6.11 -12.28
C CYS A 120 13.61 -5.39 -13.15
N ASN A 121 14.65 -4.83 -12.51
CA ASN A 121 15.78 -4.15 -13.16
C ASN A 121 15.42 -2.90 -13.99
N ASP A 122 14.20 -2.35 -13.86
CA ASP A 122 13.78 -1.09 -14.48
C ASP A 122 13.25 -0.09 -13.43
N LEU A 123 14.17 0.53 -12.69
CA LEU A 123 13.83 1.55 -11.68
C LEU A 123 13.11 2.76 -12.28
N GLN A 124 13.44 3.11 -13.53
CA GLN A 124 12.80 4.26 -14.19
C GLN A 124 11.36 3.93 -14.58
N GLY A 125 11.10 2.73 -15.10
CA GLY A 125 9.75 2.23 -15.36
C GLY A 125 8.90 2.17 -14.11
N LEU A 126 9.45 1.65 -12.99
CA LEU A 126 8.75 1.64 -11.70
C LEU A 126 8.39 3.05 -11.20
N PHE A 127 9.31 4.01 -11.34
CA PHE A 127 9.06 5.41 -10.97
C PHE A 127 7.95 6.03 -11.85
N GLN A 128 8.01 5.83 -13.17
CA GLN A 128 7.02 6.36 -14.10
C GLN A 128 5.63 5.74 -13.88
N TYR A 129 5.58 4.44 -13.62
CA TYR A 129 4.37 3.76 -13.23
C TYR A 129 3.80 4.33 -11.92
N GLY A 130 4.63 4.49 -10.87
CA GLY A 130 4.21 5.07 -9.60
C GLY A 130 3.67 6.51 -9.73
N ALA A 131 4.33 7.34 -10.54
CA ALA A 131 3.87 8.70 -10.83
C ALA A 131 2.52 8.70 -11.57
N CYS A 132 2.33 7.78 -12.52
CA CYS A 132 1.05 7.61 -13.20
C CYS A 132 -0.05 7.18 -12.21
N VAL A 133 0.19 6.15 -11.40
CA VAL A 133 -0.76 5.66 -10.38
C VAL A 133 -1.19 6.79 -9.46
N PHE A 134 -0.24 7.58 -8.96
CA PHE A 134 -0.54 8.74 -8.12
C PHE A 134 -1.48 9.72 -8.83
N LYS A 135 -1.16 10.09 -10.08
CA LYS A 135 -1.98 11.03 -10.86
C LYS A 135 -3.39 10.49 -11.15
N ALA A 136 -3.51 9.20 -11.48
CA ALA A 136 -4.78 8.56 -11.80
C ALA A 136 -5.69 8.42 -10.54
N THR A 137 -5.09 8.14 -9.39
CA THR A 137 -5.84 7.84 -8.14
C THR A 137 -6.12 9.06 -7.27
N GLN A 138 -5.28 10.10 -7.34
CA GLN A 138 -5.43 11.31 -6.54
C GLN A 138 -6.85 11.89 -6.51
N PRO A 139 -7.56 12.11 -7.65
CA PRO A 139 -8.91 12.69 -7.60
C PRO A 139 -9.93 11.78 -6.89
N ILE A 140 -9.78 10.47 -7.03
CA ILE A 140 -10.65 9.47 -6.40
C ILE A 140 -10.42 9.47 -4.89
N ILE A 141 -9.15 9.46 -4.47
CA ILE A 141 -8.76 9.53 -3.06
C ILE A 141 -9.31 10.81 -2.42
N MET A 142 -9.14 11.96 -3.06
CA MET A 142 -9.63 13.24 -2.52
C MET A 142 -11.15 13.27 -2.38
N ASN A 143 -11.88 12.73 -3.35
CA ASN A 143 -13.33 12.61 -3.27
C ASN A 143 -13.77 11.66 -2.14
N HIS A 144 -13.11 10.51 -2.01
CA HIS A 144 -13.43 9.53 -0.98
C HIS A 144 -13.09 10.03 0.43
N ILE A 145 -11.96 10.73 0.61
CA ILE A 145 -11.62 11.39 1.88
C ILE A 145 -12.72 12.39 2.28
N GLY A 146 -13.23 13.20 1.35
CA GLY A 146 -14.33 14.12 1.64
C GLY A 146 -15.64 13.42 2.08
N GLN A 147 -15.87 12.20 1.62
CA GLN A 147 -17.02 11.37 2.04
C GLN A 147 -16.78 10.65 3.37
N ILE A 148 -15.53 10.27 3.64
CA ILE A 148 -15.09 9.57 4.86
C ILE A 148 -14.90 10.51 6.05
N SER A 149 -14.41 11.73 5.83
CA SER A 149 -14.11 12.69 6.90
C SER A 149 -15.34 13.10 7.70
N SER A 150 -16.54 12.87 7.16
CA SER A 150 -17.82 13.07 7.83
C SER A 150 -18.39 11.83 8.52
N SER A 151 -17.77 10.65 8.37
CA SER A 151 -18.36 9.36 8.73
C SER A 151 -17.44 8.38 9.47
N ILE A 152 -16.11 8.52 9.40
CA ILE A 152 -15.18 7.64 10.13
C ILE A 152 -14.69 8.30 11.41
N ASN A 153 -15.14 7.76 12.55
CA ASN A 153 -14.60 8.12 13.85
C ASN A 153 -13.29 7.32 14.08
N ILE A 154 -12.14 7.95 13.86
CA ILE A 154 -10.83 7.33 14.17
C ILE A 154 -10.69 7.28 15.69
N THR A 155 -10.70 6.06 16.25
CA THR A 155 -10.65 5.87 17.71
C THR A 155 -9.31 5.31 18.17
N GLU A 156 -8.91 5.62 19.40
CA GLU A 156 -7.75 4.99 20.07
C GLU A 156 -7.82 3.46 20.01
N ALA A 157 -9.00 2.86 20.18
CA ALA A 157 -9.18 1.42 20.12
C ALA A 157 -8.88 0.87 18.71
N GLY A 158 -9.40 1.52 17.66
CA GLY A 158 -9.12 1.15 16.27
C GLY A 158 -7.64 1.30 15.91
N CYS A 159 -7.03 2.41 16.30
CA CYS A 159 -5.60 2.67 16.10
C CYS A 159 -4.71 1.64 16.83
N ASN A 160 -5.02 1.29 18.08
CA ASN A 160 -4.29 0.25 18.81
C ASN A 160 -4.48 -1.13 18.17
N LYS A 161 -5.66 -1.42 17.61
CA LYS A 161 -5.90 -2.67 16.89
C LYS A 161 -5.05 -2.77 15.62
N ILE A 162 -5.00 -1.70 14.82
CA ILE A 162 -4.13 -1.64 13.63
C ILE A 162 -2.66 -1.83 14.04
N LYS A 163 -2.22 -1.14 15.10
CA LYS A 163 -0.86 -1.27 15.62
C LYS A 163 -0.52 -2.71 16.04
N GLU A 164 -1.46 -3.41 16.67
CA GLU A 164 -1.31 -4.84 17.03
C GLU A 164 -1.15 -5.69 15.78
N LEU A 165 -1.97 -5.48 14.75
CA LEU A 165 -1.90 -6.19 13.48
C LEU A 165 -0.57 -5.94 12.75
N ASP A 166 -0.12 -4.68 12.70
CA ASP A 166 1.17 -4.33 12.10
C ASP A 166 2.38 -4.84 12.90
N SER A 167 2.18 -5.20 14.18
CA SER A 167 3.20 -5.83 15.02
C SER A 167 3.30 -7.34 14.81
N ASP A 168 2.32 -7.98 14.15
CA ASP A 168 2.27 -9.44 14.00
C ASP A 168 3.43 -9.94 13.13
N GLN A 169 4.42 -10.56 13.77
CA GLN A 169 5.59 -11.10 13.09
C GLN A 169 5.22 -12.23 12.11
N THR A 170 4.14 -12.97 12.35
CA THR A 170 3.69 -14.02 11.43
C THR A 170 3.30 -13.43 10.09
N VAL A 171 2.62 -12.29 10.10
CA VAL A 171 2.24 -11.59 8.86
C VAL A 171 3.50 -11.19 8.08
N TRP A 172 4.44 -10.55 8.75
CA TRP A 172 5.63 -9.99 8.09
C TRP A 172 6.72 -11.00 7.71
N GLN A 173 6.87 -12.08 8.48
CA GLN A 173 7.93 -13.06 8.27
C GLN A 173 7.46 -14.31 7.51
N LYS A 174 6.14 -14.53 7.39
CA LYS A 174 5.60 -15.73 6.76
C LYS A 174 4.51 -15.43 5.75
N THR A 175 3.45 -14.72 6.15
CA THR A 175 2.29 -14.52 5.26
C THR A 175 2.63 -13.68 4.03
N LEU A 176 3.23 -12.50 4.22
CA LEU A 176 3.62 -11.62 3.11
C LEU A 176 4.74 -12.24 2.25
N PRO A 177 5.83 -12.77 2.81
CA PRO A 177 6.81 -13.53 2.03
C PRO A 177 6.20 -14.70 1.25
N GLY A 178 5.24 -15.42 1.81
CA GLY A 178 4.59 -16.54 1.13
C GLY A 178 3.79 -16.16 -0.13
N TYR A 179 3.32 -14.91 -0.24
CA TYR A 179 2.75 -14.41 -1.50
C TYR A 179 3.84 -14.10 -2.53
N ILE A 180 5.00 -13.61 -2.09
CA ILE A 180 6.17 -13.39 -2.96
C ILE A 180 6.66 -14.73 -3.51
N ASP A 181 6.78 -15.75 -2.66
CA ASP A 181 7.21 -17.10 -3.07
C ASP A 181 6.27 -17.69 -4.14
N LYS A 182 4.95 -17.46 -3.99
CA LYS A 182 3.97 -17.90 -4.99
C LYS A 182 4.11 -17.16 -6.31
N PHE A 183 4.38 -15.85 -6.26
CA PHE A 183 4.60 -15.06 -7.48
C PHE A 183 5.89 -15.49 -8.19
N GLU A 184 6.96 -15.77 -7.44
CA GLU A 184 8.20 -16.34 -7.97
C GLU A 184 7.95 -17.64 -8.74
N GLN A 185 7.12 -18.53 -8.21
CA GLN A 185 6.76 -19.78 -8.89
C GLN A 185 6.04 -19.54 -10.21
N LEU A 186 5.16 -18.52 -10.27
CA LEU A 186 4.50 -18.12 -11.51
C LEU A 186 5.54 -17.60 -12.53
N CYS A 187 6.45 -16.72 -12.10
CA CYS A 187 7.56 -16.24 -12.92
C CYS A 187 8.44 -17.38 -13.47
N ALA A 188 8.68 -18.43 -12.68
CA ALA A 188 9.47 -19.58 -13.11
C ALA A 188 8.73 -20.47 -14.13
N SER A 189 7.40 -20.53 -14.06
CA SER A 189 6.56 -21.33 -14.96
C SER A 189 6.31 -20.70 -16.34
N GLU A 190 6.56 -19.40 -16.49
CA GLU A 190 6.46 -18.67 -17.77
C GLU A 190 7.76 -18.71 -18.61
N LYS A 191 8.84 -19.33 -18.08
CA LYS A 191 10.12 -19.53 -18.79
C LYS A 191 10.11 -20.81 -19.63
#